data_AF-A0AAW4VKL3-F1
#
_entry.id   AF-A0AAW4VKL3-F1
#
_cell.length_a   1.000
_cell.length_b   1.000
_cell.length_c   1.000
_cell.angle_alpha   90.00
_cell.angle_beta   90.00
_cell.angle_gamma   90.00
#
_symmetry.space_group_name_H-M   'P 1'
#
loop_
_entity.id
_entity.type
_entity.pdbx_description
1 polymer ?
#
loop_
_entity_poly.entity_id
_entity_poly.type
_entity_poly.pdbx_seq_one_letter_code
_entity_poly.pdbx_strand_id
1 'polypeptide(L)'
;MKKKILIIFAVIYVIAAGAGYYFYRTQRNVSVGLNKNIQDENGKKGKTSLDSSKVLVVYFSNGGNTQKLAKEIYNQVGGDFRQIKPVKAYPKGNKLYDYTKNEQEKNGRPKLKDLNIDISHYDTIFIGYPIWWYTYPQIILSFFDQYDLSNKTIIPFVTHGGSGMSGTKEDMEEYLKDENVTVKEGLAVSRTDIEKSQKETVEDWLKELGYK
;
A
#
# COMPACT_ATOMS: atom_id res chain seq x y z
N MET A 1 -8.00 54.20 19.11
CA MET A 1 -7.45 52.89 19.57
C MET A 1 -8.12 51.67 18.91
N LYS A 2 -9.46 51.61 18.78
CA LYS A 2 -10.18 50.42 18.27
C LYS A 2 -9.79 49.96 16.84
N LYS A 3 -9.55 50.89 15.89
CA LYS A 3 -9.16 50.54 14.50
C LYS A 3 -7.77 49.91 14.39
N LYS A 4 -6.80 50.33 15.23
CA LYS A 4 -5.43 49.76 15.22
C LYS A 4 -5.42 48.33 15.77
N ILE A 5 -6.25 48.05 16.78
CA ILE A 5 -6.43 46.70 17.35
C ILE A 5 -7.08 45.75 16.32
N LEU A 6 -8.10 46.21 15.59
CA LEU A 6 -8.77 45.42 14.55
C LEU A 6 -7.81 45.01 13.41
N ILE A 7 -6.92 45.91 12.99
CA ILE A 7 -5.93 45.63 11.93
C ILE A 7 -4.93 44.55 12.39
N ILE A 8 -4.50 44.58 13.66
CA ILE A 8 -3.57 43.57 14.20
C ILE A 8 -4.21 42.18 14.19
N PHE A 9 -5.48 42.05 14.59
CA PHE A 9 -6.18 40.76 14.54
C PHE A 9 -6.39 40.24 13.12
N ALA A 10 -6.70 41.11 12.16
CA ALA A 10 -6.83 40.74 10.76
C ALA A 10 -5.51 40.21 10.17
N VAL A 11 -4.38 40.84 10.51
CA VAL A 11 -3.05 40.40 10.06
C VAL A 11 -2.67 39.05 10.69
N ILE A 12 -2.95 38.84 11.98
CA ILE A 12 -2.72 37.55 12.65
C ILE A 12 -3.57 36.45 12.01
N TYR A 13 -4.85 36.72 11.69
CA TYR A 13 -5.72 35.75 11.04
C TYR A 13 -5.23 35.38 9.63
N VAL A 14 -4.77 36.34 8.83
CA VAL A 14 -4.21 36.08 7.49
C VAL A 14 -2.91 35.26 7.58
N ILE A 15 -2.05 35.53 8.58
CA ILE A 15 -0.84 34.74 8.81
C ILE A 15 -1.20 33.32 9.27
N ALA A 16 -2.16 33.17 10.18
CA ALA A 16 -2.63 31.87 10.66
C ALA A 16 -3.31 31.06 9.55
N ALA A 17 -4.14 31.69 8.71
CA ALA A 17 -4.75 31.07 7.55
C ALA A 17 -3.73 30.74 6.46
N GLY A 18 -2.74 31.60 6.25
CA GLY A 18 -1.62 31.36 5.32
C GLY A 18 -0.73 30.21 5.79
N ALA A 19 -0.40 30.14 7.07
CA ALA A 19 0.33 29.03 7.69
C ALA A 19 -0.49 27.75 7.68
N GLY A 20 -1.79 27.81 8.00
CA GLY A 20 -2.72 26.69 7.92
C GLY A 20 -2.86 26.16 6.50
N TYR A 21 -2.98 27.05 5.51
CA TYR A 21 -3.03 26.70 4.09
C TYR A 21 -1.69 26.15 3.59
N TYR A 22 -0.56 26.70 4.05
CA TYR A 22 0.78 26.22 3.72
C TYR A 22 1.03 24.83 4.32
N PHE A 23 0.71 24.60 5.59
CA PHE A 23 0.78 23.28 6.25
C PHE A 23 -0.17 22.27 5.59
N TYR A 24 -1.42 22.68 5.31
CA TYR A 24 -2.40 21.87 4.58
C TYR A 24 -1.90 21.50 3.16
N ARG A 25 -1.26 22.43 2.46
CA ARG A 25 -0.67 22.17 1.13
C ARG A 25 0.57 21.29 1.21
N THR A 26 1.39 21.44 2.24
CA THR A 26 2.59 20.61 2.46
C THR A 26 2.19 19.17 2.79
N GLN A 27 1.07 18.96 3.50
CA GLN A 27 0.47 17.65 3.70
C GLN A 27 -0.22 17.04 2.46
N ARG A 28 -0.35 17.76 1.33
CA ARG A 28 -0.91 17.18 0.10
C ARG A 28 0.09 16.35 -0.70
N ASN A 29 1.39 16.63 -0.61
CA ASN A 29 2.44 15.89 -1.33
C ASN A 29 3.15 14.91 -0.40
N VAL A 30 2.55 13.74 -0.25
CA VAL A 30 3.04 12.67 0.65
C VAL A 30 3.50 11.44 -0.12
N SER A 31 3.92 11.62 -1.37
CA SER A 31 4.54 10.58 -2.20
C SER A 31 6.04 10.67 -2.05
N VAL A 32 6.69 9.56 -1.70
CA VAL A 32 8.17 9.49 -1.61
C VAL A 32 8.84 9.26 -2.97
N GLY A 33 8.05 9.07 -4.02
CA GLY A 33 8.52 8.74 -5.36
C GLY A 33 8.94 7.27 -5.48
N LEU A 34 8.74 6.69 -6.68
CA LEU A 34 9.22 5.34 -6.94
C LEU A 34 10.76 5.33 -6.97
N ASN A 35 11.36 4.50 -6.12
CA ASN A 35 12.78 4.26 -6.12
C ASN A 35 13.12 3.20 -7.17
N LYS A 36 13.88 3.59 -8.20
CA LYS A 36 14.29 2.72 -9.31
C LYS A 36 15.34 1.67 -8.92
N ASN A 37 15.99 1.85 -7.76
CA ASN A 37 16.99 0.91 -7.25
C ASN A 37 16.35 -0.25 -6.48
N ILE A 38 15.06 -0.13 -6.12
CA ILE A 38 14.29 -1.24 -5.56
C ILE A 38 13.75 -2.04 -6.74
N GLN A 39 14.28 -3.25 -6.91
CA GLN A 39 13.95 -4.16 -8.00
C GLN A 39 13.37 -5.46 -7.46
N ASP A 40 12.84 -6.29 -8.36
CA ASP A 40 12.36 -7.63 -8.04
C ASP A 40 13.55 -8.49 -7.61
N GLU A 41 13.40 -9.27 -6.53
CA GLU A 41 14.48 -10.06 -5.91
C GLU A 41 13.98 -11.45 -5.53
N ASN A 42 14.91 -12.42 -5.39
CA ASN A 42 14.58 -13.82 -5.12
C ASN A 42 15.32 -14.37 -3.90
N GLY A 43 14.67 -15.28 -3.17
CA GLY A 43 15.30 -16.22 -2.24
C GLY A 43 16.04 -15.57 -1.07
N LYS A 44 15.64 -14.37 -0.65
CA LYS A 44 16.27 -13.73 0.51
C LYS A 44 15.90 -14.48 1.78
N LYS A 45 16.88 -14.74 2.64
CA LYS A 45 16.58 -15.25 3.99
C LYS A 45 16.02 -14.14 4.87
N GLY A 46 14.87 -14.42 5.48
CA GLY A 46 14.24 -13.57 6.49
C GLY A 46 14.87 -13.72 7.87
N LYS A 47 14.33 -12.96 8.83
CA LYS A 47 14.68 -12.99 10.26
C LYS A 47 13.51 -13.42 11.14
N THR A 48 12.39 -13.78 10.51
CA THR A 48 11.16 -14.26 11.15
C THR A 48 11.15 -15.78 11.26
N SER A 49 10.16 -16.34 11.94
CA SER A 49 9.91 -17.79 12.00
C SER A 49 9.26 -18.38 10.75
N LEU A 50 8.93 -17.55 9.74
CA LEU A 50 8.42 -18.01 8.46
C LEU A 50 9.50 -18.79 7.68
N ASP A 51 9.09 -19.83 6.96
CA ASP A 51 9.92 -20.42 5.92
C ASP A 51 10.01 -19.43 4.74
N SER A 52 11.08 -18.63 4.73
CA SER A 52 11.30 -17.65 3.67
C SER A 52 11.28 -18.24 2.25
N SER A 53 11.58 -19.53 2.04
CA SER A 53 11.48 -20.14 0.70
C SER A 53 10.05 -20.28 0.18
N LYS A 54 9.07 -20.15 1.08
CA LYS A 54 7.63 -20.23 0.83
C LYS A 54 6.91 -18.89 0.94
N VAL A 55 7.65 -17.78 1.03
CA VAL A 55 7.12 -16.42 1.19
C VAL A 55 7.25 -15.63 -0.10
N LEU A 56 6.16 -14.96 -0.49
CA LEU A 56 6.14 -13.93 -1.51
C LEU A 56 5.72 -12.60 -0.91
N VAL A 57 6.51 -11.55 -1.13
CA VAL A 57 6.11 -10.17 -0.88
C VAL A 57 5.84 -9.50 -2.22
N VAL A 58 4.56 -9.27 -2.50
CA VAL A 58 4.09 -8.69 -3.76
C VAL A 58 3.41 -7.34 -3.51
N TYR A 59 3.64 -6.33 -4.36
CA TYR A 59 3.05 -5.01 -4.14
C TYR A 59 2.78 -4.22 -5.41
N PHE A 60 1.71 -3.43 -5.40
CA PHE A 60 1.48 -2.34 -6.34
C PHE A 60 1.85 -0.99 -5.69
N SER A 61 2.51 -0.11 -6.44
CA SER A 61 2.84 1.24 -5.97
C SER A 61 2.86 2.24 -7.12
N ASN A 62 2.08 3.31 -6.99
CA ASN A 62 2.09 4.43 -7.93
C ASN A 62 2.97 5.59 -7.44
N GLY A 63 3.06 5.79 -6.12
CA GLY A 63 3.71 6.94 -5.49
C GLY A 63 4.92 6.61 -4.60
N GLY A 64 5.39 5.36 -4.58
CA GLY A 64 6.59 4.96 -3.81
C GLY A 64 6.33 4.55 -2.36
N ASN A 65 5.26 5.03 -1.72
CA ASN A 65 5.03 4.74 -0.30
C ASN A 65 4.89 3.24 -0.04
N THR A 66 4.00 2.58 -0.78
CA THR A 66 3.80 1.12 -0.67
C THR A 66 5.05 0.34 -1.05
N GLN A 67 5.84 0.85 -2.01
CA GLN A 67 7.13 0.22 -2.37
C GLN A 67 8.09 0.23 -1.19
N LYS A 68 8.17 1.35 -0.46
CA LYS A 68 9.04 1.48 0.70
C LYS A 68 8.61 0.54 1.82
N LEU A 69 7.33 0.50 2.15
CA LEU A 69 6.77 -0.42 3.15
C LEU A 69 6.98 -1.89 2.74
N ALA A 70 6.69 -2.24 1.49
CA ALA A 70 6.90 -3.58 0.95
C ALA A 70 8.37 -4.00 1.09
N LYS A 71 9.30 -3.08 0.81
CA LYS A 71 10.73 -3.38 0.93
C LYS A 71 11.15 -3.63 2.38
N GLU A 72 10.57 -2.89 3.33
CA GLU A 72 10.83 -3.12 4.75
C GLU A 72 10.29 -4.48 5.21
N ILE A 73 9.05 -4.83 4.85
CA ILE A 73 8.45 -6.14 5.12
C ILE A 73 9.35 -7.25 4.55
N TYR A 74 9.69 -7.16 3.26
CA TYR A 74 10.60 -8.09 2.60
C TYR A 74 11.97 -8.21 3.30
N ASN A 75 12.53 -7.11 3.81
CA ASN A 75 13.78 -7.16 4.55
C ASN A 75 13.70 -7.97 5.85
N GLN A 76 12.51 -8.08 6.44
CA GLN A 76 12.28 -8.82 7.66
C GLN A 76 11.83 -10.26 7.38
N VAL A 77 10.88 -10.49 6.46
CA VAL A 77 10.31 -11.82 6.19
C VAL A 77 11.10 -12.65 5.17
N GLY A 78 11.89 -11.98 4.31
CA GLY A 78 12.60 -12.64 3.21
C GLY A 78 11.69 -13.11 2.08
N GLY A 79 12.10 -14.19 1.41
CA GLY A 79 11.43 -14.82 0.28
C GLY A 79 11.68 -14.12 -1.04
N ASP A 80 10.66 -14.14 -1.89
CA ASP A 80 10.67 -13.46 -3.18
C ASP A 80 9.97 -12.12 -3.09
N PHE A 81 10.46 -11.14 -3.86
CA PHE A 81 9.94 -9.78 -3.89
C PHE A 81 9.52 -9.40 -5.30
N ARG A 82 8.26 -9.00 -5.47
CA ARG A 82 7.68 -8.68 -6.79
C ARG A 82 6.86 -7.41 -6.78
N GLN A 83 7.08 -6.56 -7.78
CA GLN A 83 6.21 -5.43 -8.05
C GLN A 83 5.13 -5.81 -9.08
N ILE A 84 3.86 -5.66 -8.68
CA ILE A 84 2.72 -5.64 -9.58
C ILE A 84 2.80 -4.39 -10.46
N LYS A 85 2.95 -4.59 -11.77
CA LYS A 85 3.06 -3.52 -12.77
C LYS A 85 1.96 -3.70 -13.80
N PRO A 86 1.18 -2.66 -14.13
CA PRO A 86 0.25 -2.77 -15.25
C PRO A 86 1.04 -2.77 -16.58
N VAL A 87 0.49 -3.44 -17.59
CA VAL A 87 0.98 -3.35 -18.97
C VAL A 87 0.89 -1.91 -19.47
N LYS A 88 -0.24 -1.25 -19.20
CA LYS A 88 -0.47 0.17 -19.49
C LYS A 88 -0.32 0.99 -18.21
N ALA A 89 0.66 1.90 -18.18
CA ALA A 89 0.88 2.75 -17.03
C ALA A 89 -0.35 3.61 -16.68
N TYR A 90 -0.64 3.74 -15.38
CA TYR A 90 -1.65 4.67 -14.88
C TYR A 90 -1.30 6.12 -15.24
N PRO A 91 -2.30 6.97 -15.54
CA PRO A 91 -2.05 8.38 -15.79
C PRO A 91 -1.48 9.07 -14.55
N LYS A 92 -0.64 10.09 -14.76
CA LYS A 92 -0.02 10.87 -13.67
C LYS A 92 -0.84 12.11 -13.32
N GLY A 93 -0.61 12.63 -12.12
CA GLY A 93 -1.17 13.89 -11.65
C GLY A 93 -2.70 13.85 -11.53
N ASN A 94 -3.35 14.96 -11.86
CA ASN A 94 -4.79 15.17 -11.60
C ASN A 94 -5.69 14.17 -12.32
N LYS A 95 -5.25 13.60 -13.45
CA LYS A 95 -6.03 12.60 -14.22
C LYS A 95 -6.13 11.25 -13.53
N LEU A 96 -5.25 10.95 -12.56
CA LEU A 96 -5.24 9.67 -11.87
C LEU A 96 -6.55 9.42 -11.11
N TYR A 97 -7.06 10.45 -10.44
CA TYR A 97 -8.27 10.34 -9.62
C TYR A 97 -9.48 9.92 -10.44
N ASP A 98 -9.84 10.69 -11.48
CA ASP A 98 -11.00 10.37 -12.32
C ASP A 98 -10.84 9.04 -13.06
N TYR A 99 -9.62 8.72 -13.49
CA TYR A 99 -9.32 7.46 -14.17
C TYR A 99 -9.59 6.27 -13.25
N THR A 100 -9.05 6.26 -12.03
CA THR A 100 -9.17 5.12 -11.12
C THR A 100 -10.58 5.01 -10.54
N LYS A 101 -11.31 6.14 -10.42
CA LYS A 101 -12.73 6.13 -10.06
C LYS A 101 -13.55 5.38 -11.10
N ASN A 102 -13.43 5.81 -12.37
CA ASN A 102 -14.14 5.18 -13.47
C ASN A 102 -13.68 3.73 -13.69
N GLU A 103 -12.41 3.40 -13.42
CA GLU A 103 -11.91 2.02 -13.45
C GLU A 103 -12.62 1.15 -12.40
N GLN A 104 -12.81 1.64 -11.18
CA GLN A 104 -13.56 0.93 -10.13
C GLN A 104 -15.06 0.81 -10.48
N GLU A 105 -15.71 1.90 -10.90
CA GLU A 105 -17.13 1.92 -11.28
C GLU A 105 -17.45 0.95 -12.43
N LYS A 106 -16.46 0.65 -13.28
CA LYS A 106 -16.59 -0.29 -14.41
C LYS A 106 -16.08 -1.70 -14.10
N ASN A 107 -15.72 -1.99 -12.84
CA ASN A 107 -15.10 -3.26 -12.44
C ASN A 107 -13.91 -3.64 -13.35
N GLY A 108 -13.02 -2.68 -13.59
CA GLY A 108 -11.90 -2.84 -14.51
C GLY A 108 -10.96 -3.99 -14.10
N ARG A 109 -10.33 -4.62 -15.09
CA ARG A 109 -9.25 -5.60 -14.89
C ARG A 109 -8.01 -5.19 -15.67
N PRO A 110 -7.21 -4.22 -15.16
CA PRO A 110 -5.99 -3.78 -15.83
C PRO A 110 -5.01 -4.94 -16.00
N LYS A 111 -4.62 -5.22 -17.25
CA LYS A 111 -3.66 -6.29 -17.54
C LYS A 111 -2.36 -6.09 -16.77
N LEU A 112 -1.91 -7.15 -16.10
CA LEU A 112 -0.64 -7.20 -15.39
C LEU A 112 0.48 -7.60 -16.32
N LYS A 113 1.68 -7.06 -16.05
CA LYS A 113 2.90 -7.70 -16.53
C LYS A 113 3.12 -8.99 -15.76
N ASP A 114 3.70 -9.97 -16.43
CA ASP A 114 4.10 -11.22 -15.80
C ASP A 114 5.08 -10.93 -14.64
N LEU A 115 4.83 -11.56 -13.49
CA LEU A 115 5.70 -11.48 -12.33
C LEU A 115 6.88 -12.46 -12.42
N ASN A 116 6.86 -13.38 -13.40
CA ASN A 116 7.83 -14.46 -13.57
C ASN A 116 8.00 -15.26 -12.26
N ILE A 117 6.88 -15.73 -11.74
CA ILE A 117 6.80 -16.57 -10.53
C ILE A 117 5.89 -17.77 -10.80
N ASP A 118 6.17 -18.87 -10.12
CA ASP A 118 5.21 -19.95 -9.94
C ASP A 118 4.54 -19.75 -8.58
N ILE A 119 3.26 -19.36 -8.60
CA ILE A 119 2.53 -19.06 -7.36
C ILE A 119 2.35 -20.31 -6.48
N SER A 120 2.41 -21.52 -7.04
CA SER A 120 2.24 -22.77 -6.30
C SER A 120 3.35 -23.01 -5.28
N HIS A 121 4.51 -22.37 -5.46
CA HIS A 121 5.64 -22.50 -4.54
C HIS A 121 5.44 -21.80 -3.20
N TYR A 122 4.51 -20.83 -3.10
CA TYR A 122 4.33 -20.02 -1.90
C TYR A 122 3.12 -20.43 -1.07
N ASP A 123 3.32 -20.44 0.24
CA ASP A 123 2.28 -20.70 1.24
C ASP A 123 1.78 -19.37 1.84
N THR A 124 2.68 -18.39 1.99
CA THR A 124 2.37 -17.06 2.55
C THR A 124 2.65 -15.97 1.54
N ILE A 125 1.65 -15.13 1.27
CA ILE A 125 1.75 -14.00 0.37
C ILE A 125 1.42 -12.71 1.12
N PHE A 126 2.43 -11.85 1.29
CA PHE A 126 2.22 -10.48 1.72
C PHE A 126 1.84 -9.63 0.50
N ILE A 127 0.67 -8.99 0.52
CA ILE A 127 0.17 -8.20 -0.61
C ILE A 127 0.00 -6.72 -0.27
N GLY A 128 0.70 -5.88 -1.03
CA GLY A 128 0.83 -4.45 -0.76
C GLY A 128 0.13 -3.54 -1.77
N TYR A 129 -0.61 -2.54 -1.33
CA TYR A 129 -1.14 -1.49 -2.23
C TYR A 129 -1.50 -0.18 -1.52
N PRO A 130 -1.60 0.95 -2.25
CA PRO A 130 -2.28 2.12 -1.73
C PRO A 130 -3.80 1.90 -1.69
N ILE A 131 -4.49 2.39 -0.65
CA ILE A 131 -5.95 2.44 -0.67
C ILE A 131 -6.41 3.44 -1.72
N TRP A 132 -7.21 2.97 -2.68
CA TRP A 132 -7.91 3.79 -3.65
C TRP A 132 -9.40 3.58 -3.50
N TRP A 133 -10.15 4.67 -3.32
CA TRP A 133 -11.61 4.62 -3.24
C TRP A 133 -12.14 3.62 -2.19
N TYR A 134 -11.54 3.69 -1.00
CA TYR A 134 -11.90 2.88 0.17
C TYR A 134 -11.69 1.37 0.01
N THR A 135 -10.92 0.92 -0.98
CA THR A 135 -10.54 -0.50 -1.12
C THR A 135 -9.21 -0.64 -1.90
N TYR A 136 -8.88 -1.86 -2.32
CA TYR A 136 -7.73 -2.11 -3.19
C TYR A 136 -7.92 -1.54 -4.61
N PRO A 137 -6.83 -1.09 -5.27
CA PRO A 137 -6.84 -0.75 -6.69
C PRO A 137 -7.29 -1.94 -7.56
N GLN A 138 -7.98 -1.68 -8.68
CA GLN A 138 -8.49 -2.74 -9.58
C GLN A 138 -7.40 -3.66 -10.16
N ILE A 139 -6.14 -3.19 -10.20
CA ILE A 139 -4.98 -4.00 -10.57
C ILE A 139 -4.72 -5.15 -9.57
N ILE A 140 -5.16 -5.03 -8.32
CA ILE A 140 -5.09 -6.11 -7.32
C ILE A 140 -6.11 -7.21 -7.62
N LEU A 141 -7.32 -6.84 -8.05
CA LEU A 141 -8.30 -7.82 -8.55
C LEU A 141 -7.75 -8.58 -9.76
N SER A 142 -7.01 -7.89 -10.64
CA SER A 142 -6.35 -8.56 -11.77
C SER A 142 -5.27 -9.55 -11.33
N PHE A 143 -4.68 -9.36 -10.14
CA PHE A 143 -3.73 -10.30 -9.56
C PHE A 143 -4.47 -11.53 -9.02
N PHE A 144 -5.58 -11.33 -8.30
CA PHE A 144 -6.44 -12.42 -7.83
C PHE A 144 -6.97 -13.26 -9.00
N ASP A 145 -7.42 -12.62 -10.08
CA ASP A 145 -7.94 -13.34 -11.26
C ASP A 145 -6.85 -14.11 -12.04
N GLN A 146 -5.58 -13.72 -11.89
CA GLN A 146 -4.47 -14.30 -12.66
C GLN A 146 -3.81 -15.49 -11.95
N TYR A 147 -3.86 -15.54 -10.62
CA TYR A 147 -3.14 -16.53 -9.83
C TYR A 147 -4.09 -17.30 -8.93
N ASP A 148 -4.00 -18.62 -8.93
CA ASP A 148 -4.72 -19.47 -7.98
C ASP A 148 -4.14 -19.27 -6.57
N LEU A 149 -4.93 -18.71 -5.66
CA LEU A 149 -4.55 -18.45 -4.29
C LEU A 149 -5.04 -19.53 -3.33
N SER A 150 -5.69 -20.58 -3.84
CA SER A 150 -6.21 -21.68 -3.04
C SER A 150 -5.15 -22.26 -2.10
N ASN A 151 -5.56 -22.47 -0.85
CA ASN A 151 -4.76 -23.00 0.26
C ASN A 151 -3.62 -22.08 0.72
N LYS A 152 -3.61 -20.80 0.33
CA LYS A 152 -2.58 -19.83 0.73
C LYS A 152 -3.05 -18.95 1.89
N THR A 153 -2.07 -18.40 2.61
CA THR A 153 -2.28 -17.32 3.57
C THR A 153 -1.97 -15.99 2.91
N ILE A 154 -2.96 -15.10 2.83
CA ILE A 154 -2.83 -13.73 2.32
C ILE A 154 -2.74 -12.75 3.49
N ILE A 155 -1.73 -11.90 3.46
CA ILE A 155 -1.46 -10.91 4.52
C ILE A 155 -1.40 -9.52 3.88
N PRO A 156 -2.48 -8.73 3.95
CA PRO A 156 -2.51 -7.42 3.32
C PRO A 156 -1.67 -6.40 4.08
N PHE A 157 -1.04 -5.48 3.36
CA PHE A 157 -0.49 -4.26 3.94
C PHE A 157 -0.79 -3.07 3.03
N VAL A 158 -1.20 -1.96 3.61
CA VAL A 158 -1.72 -0.83 2.85
C VAL A 158 -1.08 0.47 3.26
N THR A 159 -0.97 1.38 2.29
CA THR A 159 -0.69 2.79 2.58
C THR A 159 -1.92 3.63 2.30
N HIS A 160 -2.26 4.57 3.19
CA HIS A 160 -3.50 5.34 3.05
C HIS A 160 -3.31 6.84 3.24
N GLY A 161 -4.27 7.62 2.74
CA GLY A 161 -4.35 9.07 2.94
C GLY A 161 -5.11 9.49 4.21
N GLY A 162 -5.63 8.52 4.98
CA GLY A 162 -6.39 8.76 6.21
C GLY A 162 -7.47 7.70 6.48
N SER A 163 -7.71 6.79 5.55
CA SER A 163 -8.80 5.81 5.60
C SER A 163 -8.48 4.49 6.33
N GLY A 164 -7.27 4.35 6.88
CA GLY A 164 -6.82 3.10 7.53
C GLY A 164 -6.85 1.92 6.57
N MET A 165 -7.24 0.74 7.07
CA MET A 165 -7.43 -0.48 6.29
C MET A 165 -8.62 -0.44 5.32
N SER A 166 -9.61 0.43 5.57
CA SER A 166 -10.80 0.60 4.70
C SER A 166 -11.52 -0.72 4.35
N GLY A 167 -11.75 -1.61 5.32
CA GLY A 167 -12.45 -2.87 5.04
C GLY A 167 -11.67 -3.87 4.18
N THR A 168 -10.36 -3.66 3.99
CA THR A 168 -9.52 -4.48 3.11
C THR A 168 -9.65 -5.98 3.37
N LYS A 169 -9.70 -6.39 4.64
CA LYS A 169 -9.75 -7.81 4.98
C LYS A 169 -11.09 -8.40 4.56
N GLU A 170 -12.17 -7.72 4.92
CA GLU A 170 -13.54 -8.11 4.60
C GLU A 170 -13.76 -8.16 3.08
N ASP A 171 -13.26 -7.16 2.35
CA ASP A 171 -13.33 -7.12 0.88
C ASP A 171 -12.53 -8.25 0.22
N MET A 172 -11.41 -8.68 0.82
CA MET A 172 -10.63 -9.83 0.33
C MET A 172 -11.30 -11.15 0.65
N GLU A 173 -11.81 -11.33 1.87
CA GLU A 173 -12.54 -12.52 2.28
C GLU A 173 -13.79 -12.72 1.42
N GLU A 174 -14.54 -11.66 1.11
CA GLU A 174 -15.70 -11.73 0.23
C GLU A 174 -15.30 -12.05 -1.21
N TYR A 175 -14.23 -11.46 -1.74
CA TYR A 175 -13.80 -11.72 -3.12
C TYR A 175 -13.28 -13.14 -3.31
N LEU A 176 -12.56 -13.67 -2.32
CA LEU A 176 -11.91 -14.98 -2.36
C LEU A 176 -12.73 -16.07 -1.64
N LYS A 177 -14.00 -15.82 -1.33
CA LYS A 177 -14.84 -16.73 -0.52
C LYS A 177 -15.03 -18.13 -1.09
N ASP A 178 -14.94 -18.24 -2.43
CA ASP A 178 -15.07 -19.51 -3.14
C ASP A 178 -13.72 -20.25 -3.27
N GLU A 179 -12.63 -19.62 -2.82
CA GLU A 179 -11.30 -20.21 -2.73
C GLU A 179 -10.98 -20.57 -1.27
N ASN A 180 -10.24 -21.66 -1.04
CA ASN A 180 -9.80 -22.03 0.31
C ASN A 180 -8.62 -21.14 0.76
N VAL A 181 -8.84 -19.84 0.93
CA VAL A 181 -7.82 -18.84 1.26
C VAL A 181 -7.95 -18.38 2.71
N THR A 182 -6.83 -18.26 3.41
CA THR A 182 -6.80 -17.63 4.74
C THR A 182 -6.36 -16.18 4.61
N VAL A 183 -7.22 -15.22 4.96
CA VAL A 183 -6.84 -13.80 5.03
C VAL A 183 -6.52 -13.41 6.48
N LYS A 184 -5.31 -12.88 6.73
CA LYS A 184 -4.87 -12.42 8.06
C LYS A 184 -5.14 -10.94 8.26
N GLU A 185 -5.05 -10.49 9.52
CA GLU A 185 -5.02 -9.07 9.84
C GLU A 185 -3.84 -8.38 9.15
N GLY A 186 -4.13 -7.23 8.55
CA GLY A 186 -3.15 -6.47 7.78
C GLY A 186 -2.55 -5.29 8.53
N LEU A 187 -1.56 -4.66 7.90
CA LEU A 187 -0.92 -3.45 8.39
C LEU A 187 -1.34 -2.22 7.58
N ALA A 188 -1.91 -1.21 8.24
CA ALA A 188 -2.17 0.09 7.63
C ALA A 188 -1.14 1.13 8.08
N VAL A 189 -0.45 1.76 7.11
CA VAL A 189 0.47 2.87 7.38
C VAL A 189 -0.01 4.13 6.67
N SER A 190 -0.17 5.23 7.42
CA SER A 190 -0.49 6.51 6.80
C SER A 190 0.68 6.98 5.93
N ARG A 191 0.36 7.58 4.78
CA ARG A 191 1.37 8.23 3.92
C ARG A 191 2.22 9.24 4.69
N THR A 192 1.68 9.89 5.72
CA THR A 192 2.40 10.86 6.57
C THR A 192 3.43 10.24 7.50
N ASP A 193 3.34 8.92 7.73
CA ASP A 193 4.20 8.19 8.66
C ASP A 193 5.18 7.24 7.94
N ILE A 194 5.11 7.15 6.61
CA ILE A 194 5.97 6.25 5.81
C ILE A 194 7.48 6.55 5.94
N GLU A 195 7.83 7.78 6.32
CA GLU A 195 9.21 8.19 6.59
C GLU A 195 9.63 7.93 8.05
N LYS A 196 8.72 7.52 8.92
CA LYS A 196 8.95 7.30 10.35
C LYS A 196 9.03 5.81 10.65
N SER A 197 10.11 5.37 11.30
CA SER A 197 10.25 4.10 12.05
C SER A 197 9.47 2.89 11.50
N GLN A 198 9.52 2.68 10.18
CA GLN A 198 8.79 1.58 9.52
C GLN A 198 9.28 0.22 10.01
N LYS A 199 10.55 0.14 10.37
CA LYS A 199 11.16 -1.08 10.87
C LYS A 199 10.46 -1.57 12.13
N GLU A 200 10.33 -0.72 13.15
CA GLU A 200 9.71 -1.08 14.43
C GLU A 200 8.22 -1.40 14.23
N THR A 201 7.51 -0.60 13.44
CA THR A 201 6.10 -0.84 13.12
C THR A 201 5.88 -2.21 12.46
N VAL A 202 6.71 -2.55 11.46
CA VAL A 202 6.63 -3.86 10.79
C VAL A 202 7.03 -4.98 11.74
N GLU A 203 8.06 -4.77 12.57
CA GLU A 203 8.54 -5.78 13.51
C GLU A 203 7.46 -6.14 14.54
N ASP A 204 6.77 -5.14 15.09
CA ASP A 204 5.72 -5.36 16.08
C ASP A 204 4.48 -6.01 15.46
N TRP A 205 4.08 -5.58 14.26
CA TRP A 205 3.01 -6.23 13.51
C TRP A 205 3.31 -7.70 13.21
N LEU A 206 4.54 -8.02 12.79
CA LEU A 206 4.94 -9.42 12.54
C LEU A 206 4.92 -10.26 13.83
N LYS A 207 5.24 -9.68 14.99
CA LYS A 207 5.10 -10.37 16.30
C LYS A 207 3.64 -10.65 16.64
N GLU A 208 2.74 -9.71 16.40
CA GLU A 208 1.30 -9.88 16.62
C GLU A 208 0.73 -11.01 15.75
N LEU A 209 1.28 -11.19 14.54
CA LEU A 209 0.96 -12.31 13.65
C LEU A 209 1.62 -13.65 14.04
N GLY A 210 2.53 -13.64 15.03
CA GLY A 210 3.23 -14.83 15.51
C GLY A 210 4.50 -15.21 14.73
N TYR A 211 5.06 -14.31 13.93
CA TYR A 211 6.21 -14.59 13.06
C TYR A 211 7.58 -14.23 13.66
N LYS A 212 7.71 -14.23 15.00
CA LYS A 212 9.01 -13.98 15.66
C LYS A 212 9.88 -15.23 15.73
#